data_AF-A0A352ECT9-F1
#
_entry.id   AF-A0A352ECT9-F1
#
_cell.length_a   1.000
_cell.length_b   1.000
_cell.length_c   1.000
_cell.angle_alpha   90.00
_cell.angle_beta   90.00
_cell.angle_gamma   90.00
#
_symmetry.space_group_name_H-M   'P 1'
#
loop_
_entity.id
_entity.type
_entity.pdbx_description
1 polymer ?
#
loop_
_entity_poly.entity_id
_entity_poly.type
_entity_poly.pdbx_seq_one_letter_code
_entity_poly.pdbx_strand_id
1 'polypeptide(L)'
;MRQIGSRGTRFFSRDQFWWNGTEISHEQVDEYSDLRDLNNRPIFELDIVEFSMGQTRDRLGVVLWSEAKESWIIKDINDRELQVPVVLEGWSLFERQDIKFHAFLFSNPDLMMELGVRDD
;
A
#
# COMPACT_ATOMS: atom_id res chain seq x y z
N MET A 1 17.86 21.75 -6.23
CA MET A 1 17.04 20.96 -7.17
C MET A 1 17.03 21.69 -8.50
N ARG A 2 17.58 21.10 -9.58
CA ARG A 2 17.66 21.79 -10.88
C ARG A 2 16.89 21.01 -11.93
N GLN A 3 15.91 21.67 -12.54
CA GLN A 3 15.08 21.15 -13.62
C GLN A 3 15.81 21.36 -14.96
N ILE A 4 16.00 20.29 -15.74
CA ILE A 4 16.50 20.39 -17.12
C ILE A 4 15.60 19.55 -18.02
N GLY A 5 15.05 20.18 -19.07
CA GLY A 5 14.29 19.51 -20.14
C GLY A 5 13.28 20.43 -20.82
N SER A 6 13.49 20.72 -22.10
CA SER A 6 12.49 21.33 -22.99
C SER A 6 11.51 20.26 -23.49
N ARG A 7 10.24 20.38 -23.07
CA ARG A 7 9.05 19.62 -23.51
C ARG A 7 9.10 18.09 -23.29
N GLY A 8 8.45 17.65 -22.21
CA GLY A 8 7.70 16.40 -22.21
C GLY A 8 8.10 15.35 -21.18
N THR A 9 9.39 15.20 -20.88
CA THR A 9 9.87 14.09 -20.04
C THR A 9 10.60 14.62 -18.82
N ARG A 10 10.12 14.25 -17.62
CA ARG A 10 10.72 14.62 -16.34
C ARG A 10 11.57 13.45 -15.86
N PHE A 11 12.89 13.65 -15.83
CA PHE A 11 13.83 12.67 -15.28
C PHE A 11 14.25 13.11 -13.88
N PHE A 12 14.27 12.16 -12.95
CA PHE A 12 14.77 12.36 -11.60
C PHE A 12 15.84 11.30 -11.36
N SER A 13 17.02 11.72 -10.92
CA SER A 13 18.09 10.81 -10.51
C SER A 13 18.66 11.29 -9.18
N ARG A 14 19.03 10.35 -8.31
CA ARG A 14 19.61 10.65 -6.99
C ARG A 14 21.06 11.14 -7.10
N ASP A 15 21.74 10.79 -8.19
CA ASP A 15 23.18 11.00 -8.43
C ASP A 15 23.50 11.98 -9.58
N GLN A 16 22.49 12.59 -10.20
CA GLN A 16 22.57 13.44 -11.40
C GLN A 16 22.93 12.75 -12.73
N PHE A 17 22.91 11.41 -12.81
CA PHE A 17 23.25 10.65 -14.04
C PHE A 17 22.10 9.77 -14.57
N TRP A 18 21.01 10.39 -15.04
CA TRP A 18 19.84 9.67 -15.59
C TRP A 18 20.11 8.86 -16.89
N TRP A 19 21.29 9.02 -17.52
CA TRP A 19 21.71 8.27 -18.72
C TRP A 19 22.65 7.10 -18.43
N ASN A 20 23.13 6.96 -17.20
CA ASN A 20 23.82 5.73 -16.81
C ASN A 20 22.72 4.70 -16.59
N GLY A 21 22.61 3.72 -17.48
CA GLY A 21 21.63 2.63 -17.42
C GLY A 21 21.85 1.66 -16.25
N THR A 22 22.34 2.16 -15.12
CA THR A 22 22.48 1.41 -13.88
C THR A 22 21.09 1.24 -13.28
N GLU A 23 20.65 -0.01 -13.21
CA GLU A 23 19.41 -0.38 -12.56
C GLU A 23 19.43 0.10 -11.10
N ILE A 24 18.38 0.81 -10.70
CA ILE A 24 18.19 1.17 -9.29
C ILE A 24 17.73 -0.11 -8.60
N SER A 25 18.61 -0.73 -7.81
CA SER A 25 18.23 -1.84 -6.95
C SER A 25 17.27 -1.33 -5.87
N HIS A 26 16.06 -1.88 -5.83
CA HIS A 26 15.12 -1.64 -4.75
C HIS A 26 15.26 -2.80 -3.77
N GLU A 27 15.44 -2.51 -2.48
CA GLU A 27 15.54 -3.54 -1.44
C GLU A 27 14.22 -4.31 -1.27
N GLN A 28 13.10 -3.67 -1.60
CA GLN A 28 11.76 -4.25 -1.55
C GLN A 28 10.87 -3.66 -2.66
N VAL A 29 10.04 -4.50 -3.27
CA VAL A 29 9.02 -4.11 -4.24
C VAL A 29 7.67 -4.50 -3.65
N ASP A 30 6.81 -3.52 -3.40
CA ASP A 30 5.48 -3.77 -2.84
C ASP A 30 4.60 -4.50 -3.87
N GLU A 31 3.94 -5.57 -3.43
CA GLU A 31 3.04 -6.34 -4.30
C GLU A 31 1.65 -5.71 -4.40
N TYR A 32 1.00 -5.88 -5.55
CA TYR A 32 -0.35 -5.37 -5.80
C TYR A 32 -1.39 -6.25 -5.10
N SER A 33 -2.27 -5.65 -4.30
CA SER A 33 -3.18 -6.40 -3.42
C SER A 33 -4.52 -6.76 -4.07
N ASP A 34 -4.63 -6.67 -5.40
CA ASP A 34 -5.87 -6.79 -6.18
C ASP A 34 -6.97 -5.76 -5.86
N LEU A 35 -6.71 -4.82 -4.95
CA LEU A 35 -7.66 -3.79 -4.54
C LEU A 35 -7.52 -2.49 -5.31
N ARG A 36 -8.65 -1.79 -5.45
CA ARG A 36 -8.70 -0.43 -5.96
C ARG A 36 -9.57 0.44 -5.08
N ASP A 37 -9.10 1.67 -4.85
CA ASP A 37 -9.85 2.66 -4.10
C ASP A 37 -10.99 3.29 -4.91
N LEU A 38 -11.76 4.19 -4.26
CA LEU A 38 -12.86 4.93 -4.90
C LEU A 38 -12.43 5.78 -6.11
N ASN A 39 -11.16 6.17 -6.18
CA ASN A 39 -10.57 6.94 -7.27
C ASN A 39 -9.91 6.03 -8.32
N ASN A 40 -10.16 4.72 -8.26
CA ASN A 40 -9.56 3.69 -9.12
C ASN A 40 -8.03 3.58 -8.98
N ARG A 41 -7.47 4.09 -7.87
CA ARG A 41 -6.06 3.94 -7.53
C ARG A 41 -5.80 2.49 -7.09
N PRO A 42 -4.78 1.80 -7.66
CA PRO A 42 -4.35 0.50 -7.17
C PRO A 42 -3.81 0.62 -5.74
N ILE A 43 -4.16 -0.34 -4.89
CA ILE A 43 -3.68 -0.46 -3.52
C ILE A 43 -2.61 -1.56 -3.49
N PHE A 44 -1.53 -1.29 -2.77
CA PHE A 44 -0.39 -2.17 -2.65
C PHE A 44 -0.21 -2.63 -1.21
N GLU A 45 0.67 -3.61 -1.02
CA GLU A 45 1.20 -3.96 0.29
C GLU A 45 1.73 -2.71 1.00
N LEU A 46 1.57 -2.65 2.32
CA LEU A 46 1.99 -1.54 3.17
C LEU A 46 1.24 -0.22 2.93
N ASP A 47 0.15 -0.22 2.15
CA ASP A 47 -0.75 0.93 2.09
C ASP A 47 -1.67 0.96 3.33
N ILE A 48 -1.84 2.16 3.90
CA ILE A 48 -2.87 2.46 4.90
C ILE A 48 -4.12 2.91 4.15
N VAL A 49 -5.25 2.28 4.44
CA VAL A 49 -6.54 2.56 3.83
C VAL A 49 -7.61 2.88 4.87
N GLU A 50 -8.48 3.82 4.53
CA GLU A 50 -9.79 3.96 5.16
C GLU A 50 -10.72 2.90 4.54
N PHE A 51 -11.34 2.05 5.36
CA PHE A 51 -12.22 0.97 4.89
C PHE A 51 -13.57 0.92 5.62
N SER A 52 -14.58 0.35 4.94
CA SER A 52 -15.93 0.12 5.46
C SER A 52 -16.21 -1.38 5.59
N MET A 53 -16.86 -1.81 6.66
CA MET A 53 -17.47 -3.14 6.80
C MET A 53 -19.01 -3.06 6.85
N GLY A 54 -19.57 -1.97 6.34
CA GLY A 54 -21.00 -1.66 6.43
C GLY A 54 -21.34 -0.42 5.62
N GLN A 55 -22.01 0.55 6.26
CA GLN A 55 -22.51 1.73 5.53
C GLN A 55 -21.50 2.88 5.42
N THR A 56 -20.48 2.95 6.27
CA THR A 56 -19.55 4.08 6.34
C THR A 56 -18.10 3.64 6.47
N ARG A 57 -17.20 4.32 5.74
CA ARG A 57 -15.74 4.20 5.90
C ARG A 57 -15.31 4.87 7.20
N ASP A 58 -15.26 4.11 8.28
CA ASP A 58 -14.99 4.60 9.64
C ASP A 58 -13.74 3.96 10.28
N ARG A 59 -13.08 3.04 9.58
CA ARG A 59 -11.89 2.34 10.07
C ARG A 59 -10.65 2.64 9.24
N LEU A 60 -9.50 2.54 9.89
CA LEU A 60 -8.19 2.61 9.27
C LEU A 60 -7.50 1.26 9.40
N GLY A 61 -6.93 0.77 8.31
CA GLY A 61 -6.23 -0.50 8.30
C GLY A 61 -5.05 -0.50 7.35
N VAL A 62 -4.15 -1.45 7.56
CA VAL A 62 -2.97 -1.68 6.73
C VAL A 62 -3.21 -2.90 5.86
N VAL A 63 -2.91 -2.77 4.57
CA VAL A 63 -2.94 -3.90 3.63
C VAL A 63 -1.67 -4.70 3.74
N LEU A 64 -1.80 -6.00 4.02
CA LEU A 64 -0.70 -6.92 4.25
C LEU A 64 -0.96 -8.27 3.58
N TRP A 65 0.10 -8.95 3.15
CA TRP A 65 0.03 -10.37 2.84
C TRP A 65 0.08 -11.19 4.14
N SER A 66 -0.89 -12.09 4.34
CA SER A 66 -0.90 -13.00 5.49
C SER A 66 -0.41 -14.37 5.06
N GLU A 67 0.80 -14.76 5.49
CA GLU A 67 1.32 -16.11 5.23
C GLU A 67 0.44 -17.20 5.86
N ALA A 68 -0.07 -16.97 7.07
CA ALA A 68 -0.91 -17.94 7.78
C ALA A 68 -2.26 -18.23 7.06
N LYS A 69 -2.77 -17.26 6.30
CA LYS A 69 -4.03 -17.37 5.55
C LYS A 69 -3.82 -17.48 4.03
N GLU A 70 -2.57 -17.46 3.58
CA GLU A 70 -2.16 -17.38 2.17
C GLU A 70 -3.02 -16.38 1.35
N SER A 71 -3.28 -15.19 1.93
CA SER A 71 -4.18 -14.21 1.33
C SER A 71 -3.90 -12.78 1.77
N TRP A 72 -4.33 -11.84 0.93
CA TRP A 72 -4.36 -10.42 1.25
C TRP A 72 -5.34 -10.13 2.39
N ILE A 73 -4.90 -9.36 3.38
CA ILE A 73 -5.71 -8.92 4.51
C ILE A 73 -5.62 -7.41 4.71
N ILE A 74 -6.66 -6.83 5.30
CA ILE A 74 -6.64 -5.51 5.93
C ILE A 74 -6.59 -5.73 7.44
N LYS A 75 -5.49 -5.33 8.07
CA LYS A 75 -5.31 -5.36 9.53
C LYS A 75 -5.70 -4.00 10.11
N ASP A 76 -6.73 -3.96 10.97
CA ASP A 76 -7.18 -2.71 11.57
C ASP A 76 -6.10 -2.15 12.51
N ILE A 77 -5.86 -0.84 12.44
CA ILE A 77 -4.82 -0.17 13.23
C ILE A 77 -5.25 -0.01 14.69
N ASN A 78 -6.55 0.19 14.94
CA ASN A 78 -7.09 0.40 16.28
C ASN A 78 -7.50 -0.92 16.95
N ASP A 79 -7.97 -1.90 16.17
CA ASP A 79 -8.37 -3.23 16.63
C ASP A 79 -7.43 -4.31 16.09
N ARG A 80 -6.37 -4.63 16.85
CA ARG A 80 -5.26 -5.49 16.38
C ARG A 80 -5.65 -6.94 16.12
N GLU A 81 -6.73 -7.41 16.73
CA GLU A 81 -7.26 -8.76 16.52
C GLU A 81 -8.08 -8.84 15.23
N LEU A 82 -8.57 -7.70 14.74
CA LEU A 82 -9.37 -7.63 13.53
C LEU A 82 -8.47 -7.66 12.28
N GLN A 83 -8.54 -8.80 11.58
CA GLN A 83 -7.92 -9.00 10.28
C GLN A 83 -8.95 -9.46 9.28
N VAL A 84 -9.28 -8.59 8.33
CA VAL A 84 -10.31 -8.83 7.33
C VAL A 84 -9.65 -9.30 6.03
N PRO A 85 -10.01 -10.48 5.50
CA PRO A 85 -9.49 -10.90 4.20
C PRO A 85 -9.99 -9.95 3.10
N VAL A 86 -9.17 -9.73 2.09
CA VAL A 86 -9.54 -8.97 0.90
C VAL A 86 -10.39 -9.82 -0.04
N VAL A 87 -9.99 -11.08 -0.19
CA VAL A 87 -10.69 -12.08 -1.01
C VAL A 87 -11.13 -13.23 -0.11
N LEU A 88 -12.39 -13.64 -0.23
CA LEU A 88 -12.95 -14.80 0.44
C LEU A 88 -13.60 -15.71 -0.60
N GLU A 89 -13.15 -16.97 -0.69
CA GLU A 89 -13.67 -17.95 -1.66
C GLU A 89 -13.69 -17.46 -3.12
N GLY A 90 -12.72 -16.64 -3.51
CA GLY A 90 -12.62 -16.06 -4.86
C GLY A 90 -13.46 -14.79 -5.08
N TRP A 91 -14.17 -14.30 -4.06
CA TRP A 91 -14.94 -13.06 -4.10
C TRP A 91 -14.19 -11.94 -3.38
N SER A 92 -14.08 -10.78 -4.01
CA SER A 92 -13.62 -9.57 -3.33
C SER A 92 -14.63 -9.17 -2.27
N LEU A 93 -14.19 -9.02 -1.02
CA LEU A 93 -15.04 -8.55 0.08
C LEU A 93 -15.25 -7.04 0.06
N PHE A 94 -14.47 -6.32 -0.75
CA PHE A 94 -14.54 -4.88 -0.86
C PHE A 94 -14.85 -4.45 -2.29
N GLU A 95 -15.76 -3.49 -2.41
CA GLU A 95 -15.93 -2.69 -3.63
C GLU A 95 -15.09 -1.42 -3.55
N ARG A 96 -14.95 -0.72 -4.67
CA ARG A 96 -14.14 0.51 -4.74
C ARG A 96 -14.63 1.60 -3.77
N GLN A 97 -15.94 1.69 -3.54
CA GLN A 97 -16.51 2.69 -2.62
C GLN A 97 -16.20 2.42 -1.15
N ASP A 98 -15.84 1.17 -0.82
CA ASP A 98 -15.57 0.73 0.54
C ASP A 98 -14.15 1.05 0.97
N ILE A 99 -13.25 1.39 0.02
CA ILE A 99 -11.83 1.62 0.27
C ILE A 99 -11.40 3.00 -0.23
N LYS A 100 -10.58 3.68 0.58
CA LYS A 100 -9.89 4.90 0.20
C LYS A 100 -8.46 4.87 0.70
N PHE A 101 -7.51 5.13 -0.20
CA PHE A 101 -6.12 5.32 0.21
C PHE A 101 -6.01 6.48 1.21
N HIS A 102 -5.25 6.25 2.28
CA HIS A 102 -4.98 7.25 3.32
C HIS A 102 -3.50 7.68 3.31
N ALA A 103 -2.59 6.73 3.50
CA ALA A 103 -1.15 7.00 3.60
C ALA A 103 -0.33 5.74 3.29
N PHE A 104 0.99 5.91 3.19
CA PHE A 104 1.91 4.78 3.11
C PHE A 104 2.42 4.41 4.51
N LEU A 105 2.47 3.12 4.83
CA LEU A 105 2.90 2.65 6.15
C LEU A 105 4.38 2.97 6.44
N PHE A 106 5.26 2.91 5.43
CA PHE A 106 6.68 3.22 5.60
C PHE A 106 6.96 4.65 6.07
N SER A 107 5.98 5.56 5.94
CA SER A 107 6.08 6.92 6.47
C SER A 107 5.88 6.97 8.00
N ASN A 108 5.47 5.87 8.62
CA ASN A 108 5.10 5.73 10.02
C ASN A 108 5.84 4.53 10.67
N PRO A 109 7.15 4.65 10.95
CA PRO A 109 7.96 3.55 11.46
C PRO A 109 7.49 3.02 12.82
N ASP A 110 6.97 3.88 13.68
CA ASP A 110 6.42 3.47 14.98
C ASP A 110 5.23 2.51 14.80
N LEU A 111 4.35 2.82 13.85
CA LEU A 111 3.19 1.97 13.54
C LEU A 111 3.62 0.63 12.92
N MET A 112 4.68 0.61 12.11
CA MET A 112 5.25 -0.64 11.58
C MET A 112 5.73 -1.57 12.70
N MET A 113 6.49 -1.03 13.66
CA MET A 113 6.98 -1.77 14.82
C MET A 113 5.82 -2.31 15.65
N GLU A 114 4.81 -1.47 15.91
CA GLU A 114 3.63 -1.88 16.69
C GLU A 114 2.81 -2.99 16.03
N LEU A 115 2.71 -2.96 14.68
CA LEU A 115 1.96 -3.96 13.93
C LEU A 115 2.76 -5.25 13.69
N GLY A 116 4.06 -5.25 14.01
CA GLY A 116 5.00 -6.35 13.78
C GLY A 116 5.30 -6.56 12.29
N VAL A 117 5.23 -5.49 11.48
CA VAL A 117 5.36 -5.55 10.02
C VAL A 117 6.83 -5.44 9.57
N ARG A 118 7.81 -5.42 10.50
CA ARG A 118 9.22 -5.61 10.17
C ARG A 118 10.15 -5.88 11.36
N ASP A 119 11.11 -6.77 11.13
CA ASP A 119 12.56 -6.53 11.28
C ASP A 119 13.25 -7.48 10.29
N ASP A 120 13.62 -6.97 9.10
CA ASP A 120 14.63 -7.50 8.15
C ASP A 120 14.84 -6.50 6.99
#